data_AF-A0A9D3PIL9-F1
#
_entry.id   AF-A0A9D3PIL9-F1
#
_cell.length_a   1.000
_cell.length_b   1.000
_cell.length_c   1.000
_cell.angle_alpha   90.00
_cell.angle_beta   90.00
_cell.angle_gamma   90.00
#
_symmetry.space_group_name_H-M   'P 1'
#
loop_
_entity.id
_entity.type
_entity.pdbx_description
1 polymer ?
#
loop_
_entity_poly.entity_id
_entity_poly.type
_entity_poly.pdbx_seq_one_letter_code
_entity_poly.pdbx_strand_id
1 'polypeptide(L)'
;MAAEPMREWSDEQLKSDDLPKKDIIKFLQDNAAHSFLSEHKLMGNIKNVAKTAKKEQLIAAYNELFESKRFKGTEPVEEVTKQVKDVKIEEKPKQEAKVDPVDEGPPKYTKSVLKKGDKTNFPKKGDTVSCWYTGTLEDGTVFDSNIPATARKKKQAKPLSFKVGMGKVIRGWDEALLTMSKGETARLEIEPEWAYGKKGQPDSKIPPNAKLIFEVELVSID
;
A
#
# COMPACT_ATOMS: atom_id res chain seq x y z
N MET A 1 -7.37 8.82 -3.16
CA MET A 1 -7.85 9.06 -1.77
C MET A 1 -6.87 8.40 -0.81
N ALA A 2 -6.22 9.16 0.08
CA ALA A 2 -5.39 8.57 1.13
C ALA A 2 -6.30 7.75 2.07
N ALA A 3 -5.90 6.52 2.39
CA ALA A 3 -6.60 5.73 3.38
C ALA A 3 -6.50 6.45 4.73
N GLU A 4 -7.64 6.81 5.31
CA GLU A 4 -7.69 7.37 6.66
C GLU A 4 -7.15 6.28 7.61
N PRO A 5 -6.00 6.48 8.28
CA PRO A 5 -5.52 5.55 9.28
C PRO A 5 -6.61 5.37 10.35
N MET A 6 -6.70 4.18 10.94
CA MET A 6 -7.60 3.96 12.08
C MET A 6 -6.99 4.56 13.35
N ARG A 7 -7.82 5.10 14.25
CA ARG A 7 -7.35 5.65 15.52
C ARG A 7 -6.76 4.53 16.37
N GLU A 8 -5.44 4.53 16.54
CA GLU A 8 -4.70 3.54 17.35
C GLU A 8 -4.90 3.77 18.86
N TRP A 9 -5.14 5.02 19.28
CA TRP A 9 -5.38 5.37 20.68
C TRP A 9 -6.60 6.29 20.86
N SER A 10 -7.37 6.03 21.93
CA SER A 10 -8.44 6.90 22.42
C SER A 10 -7.89 8.11 23.20
N ASP A 11 -8.68 9.17 23.37
CA ASP A 11 -8.26 10.39 24.07
C ASP A 11 -7.83 10.16 25.52
N GLU A 12 -8.44 9.18 26.20
CA GLU A 12 -8.07 8.74 27.55
C GLU A 12 -6.70 8.05 27.58
N GLN A 13 -6.41 7.21 26.58
CA GLN A 13 -5.10 6.54 26.45
C GLN A 13 -3.98 7.50 26.07
N LEU A 14 -4.31 8.51 25.25
CA LEU A 14 -3.39 9.57 24.85
C LEU A 14 -3.01 10.48 26.03
N LYS A 15 -3.94 10.72 26.96
CA LYS A 15 -3.69 11.44 28.22
C LYS A 15 -2.95 10.59 29.26
N SER A 16 -3.05 9.26 29.19
CA SER A 16 -2.39 8.36 30.13
C SER A 16 -0.86 8.46 30.06
N ASP A 17 -0.19 8.47 31.21
CA ASP A 17 1.28 8.47 31.33
C ASP A 17 1.94 7.20 30.76
N ASP A 18 1.19 6.11 30.63
CA ASP A 18 1.64 4.86 29.98
C ASP A 18 2.03 5.05 28.51
N LEU A 19 1.49 6.06 27.83
CA LEU A 19 1.77 6.27 26.41
C LEU A 19 3.01 7.16 26.19
N PRO A 20 4.14 6.65 25.68
CA PRO A 20 5.31 7.47 25.43
C PRO A 20 5.05 8.52 24.33
N LYS A 21 5.43 9.78 24.60
CA LYS A 21 5.32 10.90 23.62
C LYS A 21 5.92 10.55 22.25
N LYS A 22 6.99 9.75 22.25
CA LYS A 22 7.73 9.34 21.06
C LYS A 22 6.87 8.51 20.09
N ASP A 23 5.99 7.66 20.62
CA ASP A 23 5.11 6.83 19.79
C ASP A 23 4.01 7.66 19.16
N ILE A 24 3.45 8.63 19.89
CA ILE A 24 2.48 9.59 19.35
C ILE A 24 3.11 10.41 18.21
N ILE A 25 4.33 10.91 18.42
CA ILE A 25 5.07 11.68 17.41
C ILE A 25 5.36 10.80 16.20
N LYS A 26 5.80 9.56 16.41
CA LYS A 26 6.11 8.63 15.33
C LYS A 26 4.87 8.33 14.50
N PHE A 27 3.73 8.07 15.15
CA PHE A 27 2.46 7.85 14.47
C PHE A 27 2.05 9.07 13.65
N LEU A 28 2.11 10.26 14.25
CA LEU A 28 1.80 11.51 13.55
C LEU A 28 2.71 11.70 12.34
N GLN A 29 4.02 11.52 12.47
CA GLN A 29 4.97 11.64 11.36
C GLN A 29 4.75 10.63 10.24
N ASP A 30 4.29 9.43 10.58
CA ASP A 30 4.06 8.35 9.63
C ASP A 30 2.76 8.59 8.82
N ASN A 31 1.74 9.13 9.49
CA ASN A 31 0.38 9.18 8.97
C ASN A 31 -0.13 10.59 8.58
N ALA A 32 0.47 11.66 9.11
CA ALA A 32 0.07 13.02 8.80
C ALA A 32 0.70 13.56 7.51
N ALA A 33 -0.01 14.47 6.87
CA ALA A 33 0.49 15.24 5.74
C ALA A 33 1.73 16.07 6.12
N HIS A 34 2.58 16.35 5.13
CA HIS A 34 3.83 17.07 5.38
C HIS A 34 3.55 18.49 5.88
N SER A 35 2.53 19.16 5.32
CA SER A 35 2.08 20.48 5.80
C SER A 35 1.55 20.44 7.23
N PHE A 36 0.83 19.37 7.61
CA PHE A 36 0.29 19.22 8.98
C PHE A 36 1.42 19.07 10.01
N LEU A 37 2.44 18.27 9.70
CA LEU A 37 3.62 18.11 10.55
C LEU A 37 4.43 19.40 10.68
N SER A 38 4.46 20.21 9.63
CA SER A 38 5.11 21.51 9.64
C SER A 38 4.39 22.51 10.54
N GLU A 39 3.05 22.59 10.47
CA GLU A 39 2.23 23.48 11.32
C GLU A 39 2.41 23.17 12.81
N HIS A 40 2.36 21.89 13.18
CA HIS A 40 2.49 21.44 14.56
C HIS A 40 3.95 21.30 15.04
N LYS A 41 4.94 21.68 14.21
CA LYS A 41 6.39 21.54 14.46
C LYS A 41 6.80 20.12 14.85
N LEU A 42 6.11 19.14 14.30
CA LEU A 42 6.37 17.71 14.51
C LEU A 42 7.32 17.15 13.47
N MET A 43 7.87 17.98 12.57
CA MET A 43 8.83 17.58 11.57
C MET A 43 10.23 17.41 12.15
N GLY A 44 10.92 16.34 11.75
CA GLY A 44 12.31 16.07 12.14
C GLY A 44 12.45 14.92 13.13
N ASN A 45 13.58 14.86 13.86
CA ASN A 45 13.91 13.70 14.68
C ASN A 45 12.99 13.57 15.90
N ILE A 46 12.33 12.42 16.04
CA ILE A 46 11.38 12.10 17.14
C ILE A 46 11.97 12.44 18.52
N LYS A 47 13.27 12.21 18.76
CA LYS A 47 13.92 12.51 20.04
C LYS A 47 14.01 14.01 20.33
N ASN A 48 14.13 14.85 19.31
CA ASN A 48 14.20 16.30 19.44
C ASN A 48 12.79 16.89 19.57
N VAL A 49 11.86 16.41 18.75
CA VAL A 49 10.44 16.78 18.79
C VAL A 49 9.84 16.43 20.15
N ALA A 50 10.18 15.28 20.74
CA ALA A 50 9.70 14.90 22.08
C ALA A 50 10.23 15.77 23.23
N LYS A 51 11.34 16.51 23.01
CA LYS A 51 11.89 17.46 24.00
C LYS A 51 11.21 18.83 23.92
N THR A 52 10.74 19.21 22.75
CA THR A 52 10.12 20.52 22.48
C THR A 52 8.60 20.47 22.54
N ALA A 53 7.98 19.35 22.16
CA ALA A 53 6.53 19.17 22.12
C ALA A 53 5.95 18.71 23.47
N LYS A 54 4.90 19.41 23.92
CA LYS A 54 4.14 19.03 25.12
C LYS A 54 3.18 17.88 24.81
N LYS A 55 2.88 17.05 25.81
CA LYS A 55 1.97 15.90 25.61
C LYS A 55 0.60 16.36 25.13
N GLU A 56 0.00 17.37 25.76
CA GLU A 56 -1.28 17.95 25.33
C GLU A 56 -1.27 18.43 23.85
N GLN A 57 -0.17 18.99 23.38
CA GLN A 57 -0.03 19.42 21.98
C GLN A 57 -0.03 18.22 21.02
N LEU A 58 0.62 17.12 21.40
CA LEU A 58 0.61 15.88 20.62
C LEU A 58 -0.78 15.24 20.56
N ILE A 59 -1.53 15.29 21.66
CA ILE A 59 -2.90 14.77 21.74
C ILE A 59 -3.84 15.62 20.88
N ALA A 60 -3.72 16.95 20.96
CA ALA A 60 -4.49 17.86 20.12
C ALA A 60 -4.19 17.64 18.63
N ALA A 61 -2.90 17.59 18.25
CA ALA A 61 -2.48 17.31 16.87
C ALA A 61 -2.98 15.94 16.40
N TYR A 62 -2.97 14.92 17.25
CA TYR A 62 -3.49 13.60 16.90
C TYR A 62 -5.00 13.64 16.63
N ASN A 63 -5.81 14.29 17.47
CA ASN A 63 -7.25 14.38 17.20
C ASN A 63 -7.56 15.24 15.97
N GLU A 64 -6.88 16.38 15.82
CA GLU A 64 -7.05 17.30 14.71
C GLU A 64 -6.65 16.68 13.37
N LEU A 65 -5.62 15.83 13.36
CA LEU A 65 -5.22 15.07 12.17
C LEU A 65 -6.41 14.25 11.62
N PHE A 66 -7.14 13.59 12.51
CA PHE A 66 -8.28 12.74 12.15
C PHE A 66 -9.55 13.52 11.88
N GLU A 67 -9.76 14.64 12.58
CA GLU A 67 -10.90 15.51 12.34
C GLU A 67 -10.77 16.26 11.01
N SER A 68 -9.56 16.77 10.73
CA SER A 68 -9.26 17.51 9.50
C SER A 68 -9.00 16.59 8.30
N LYS A 69 -8.86 15.28 8.53
CA LYS A 69 -8.48 14.27 7.52
C LYS A 69 -7.22 14.64 6.72
N ARG A 70 -6.30 15.39 7.35
CA ARG A 70 -5.05 15.89 6.74
C ARG A 70 -3.96 14.83 6.78
N PHE A 71 -4.32 13.64 6.32
CA PHE A 71 -3.45 12.49 6.27
C PHE A 71 -2.48 12.59 5.09
N LYS A 72 -1.37 11.89 5.21
CA LYS A 72 -0.34 11.82 4.18
C LYS A 72 -0.94 11.37 2.85
N GLY A 73 -0.91 12.24 1.85
CA GLY A 73 -1.46 11.98 0.52
C GLY A 73 -2.85 12.56 0.23
N THR A 74 -3.43 13.38 1.13
CA THR A 74 -4.62 14.21 0.81
C THR A 74 -4.28 15.62 0.33
N GLU A 75 -2.99 15.97 0.22
CA GLU A 75 -2.57 17.27 -0.28
C GLU A 75 -2.75 17.32 -1.82
N PRO A 76 -3.51 18.29 -2.36
CA PRO A 76 -3.68 18.42 -3.81
C PRO A 76 -2.33 18.72 -4.47
N VAL A 77 -2.05 17.98 -5.55
CA VAL A 77 -0.80 17.98 -6.34
C VAL A 77 -0.50 19.28 -7.10
N GLU A 78 -1.07 20.42 -6.70
CA GLU A 78 -1.05 21.63 -7.52
C GLU A 78 0.24 22.46 -7.43
N GLU A 79 1.20 22.12 -6.56
CA GLU A 79 2.46 22.87 -6.45
C GLU A 79 3.73 22.04 -6.69
N VAL A 80 3.70 21.09 -7.64
CA VAL A 80 4.94 20.53 -8.24
C VAL A 80 4.87 20.64 -9.77
N THR A 81 4.46 21.81 -10.27
CA THR A 81 4.50 22.14 -11.70
C THR A 81 5.37 23.35 -11.98
N LYS A 82 6.62 23.35 -11.49
CA LYS A 82 7.66 24.19 -12.11
C LYS A 82 8.95 23.40 -12.30
N GLN A 83 9.23 23.19 -13.58
CA GLN A 83 10.48 22.69 -14.17
C GLN A 83 10.59 21.18 -14.26
N VAL A 84 10.15 20.62 -15.40
CA VAL A 84 11.08 20.20 -16.45
C VAL A 84 10.35 20.13 -17.79
N LYS A 85 10.88 20.90 -18.73
CA LYS A 85 10.46 21.06 -20.12
C LYS A 85 11.10 19.98 -20.99
N ASP A 86 10.35 19.59 -22.02
CA ASP A 86 10.78 18.95 -23.27
C ASP A 86 11.48 17.58 -23.19
N VAL A 87 10.81 16.53 -23.73
CA VAL A 87 11.21 15.86 -25.00
C VAL A 87 10.33 14.63 -25.26
N LYS A 88 9.58 14.77 -26.36
CA LYS A 88 9.14 13.83 -27.40
C LYS A 88 9.25 12.31 -27.16
N ILE A 89 8.08 11.68 -27.30
CA ILE A 89 7.81 10.25 -27.37
C ILE A 89 8.33 9.66 -28.68
N GLU A 90 9.00 8.50 -28.63
CA GLU A 90 8.97 7.54 -29.74
C GLU A 90 9.00 6.10 -29.18
N GLU A 91 8.23 5.22 -29.82
CA GLU A 91 7.71 3.94 -29.35
C GLU A 91 8.28 2.79 -30.21
N LYS A 92 8.67 1.64 -29.61
CA LYS A 92 8.70 0.23 -30.13
C LYS A 92 9.76 -0.67 -29.41
N PRO A 93 9.75 -2.03 -29.50
CA PRO A 93 8.90 -2.92 -28.70
C PRO A 93 9.64 -4.11 -28.01
N LYS A 94 9.05 -4.64 -26.93
CA LYS A 94 9.01 -6.06 -26.47
C LYS A 94 10.31 -6.92 -26.47
N GLN A 95 10.78 -7.38 -25.30
CA GLN A 95 11.21 -8.79 -25.15
C GLN A 95 11.32 -9.31 -23.70
N GLU A 96 10.89 -10.57 -23.52
CA GLU A 96 11.17 -11.48 -22.41
C GLU A 96 12.68 -11.75 -22.26
N ALA A 97 13.19 -11.83 -21.02
CA ALA A 97 14.13 -12.88 -20.54
C ALA A 97 14.76 -12.52 -19.17
N LYS A 98 14.64 -13.48 -18.22
CA LYS A 98 15.65 -14.11 -17.34
C LYS A 98 16.71 -13.26 -16.59
N VAL A 99 17.25 -13.92 -15.55
CA VAL A 99 18.47 -13.71 -14.73
C VAL A 99 18.42 -12.85 -13.45
N ASP A 100 19.19 -13.37 -12.50
CA ASP A 100 19.25 -13.24 -11.05
C ASP A 100 19.83 -11.89 -10.52
N PRO A 101 20.17 -11.80 -9.21
CA PRO A 101 19.72 -10.77 -8.29
C PRO A 101 20.49 -9.45 -8.43
N VAL A 102 19.80 -8.33 -8.62
CA VAL A 102 20.42 -7.00 -8.64
C VAL A 102 19.63 -6.04 -7.76
N ASP A 103 20.29 -5.70 -6.65
CA ASP A 103 20.22 -4.46 -5.87
C ASP A 103 20.02 -3.23 -6.79
N GLU A 104 18.94 -2.46 -6.62
CA GLU A 104 18.85 -1.01 -6.93
C GLU A 104 17.37 -0.55 -6.93
N GLY A 105 16.97 0.12 -5.83
CA GLY A 105 15.75 0.92 -5.74
C GLY A 105 14.71 0.38 -4.75
N PRO A 106 14.02 1.25 -3.99
CA PRO A 106 12.97 0.82 -3.08
C PRO A 106 11.87 0.07 -3.84
N PRO A 107 11.24 -0.93 -3.21
CA PRO A 107 10.14 -1.67 -3.83
C PRO A 107 9.06 -0.70 -4.31
N LYS A 108 8.73 -0.75 -5.60
CA LYS A 108 7.65 0.06 -6.21
C LYS A 108 6.27 -0.55 -5.96
N TYR A 109 6.14 -1.19 -4.81
CA TYR A 109 4.90 -1.71 -4.29
C TYR A 109 4.87 -1.56 -2.77
N THR A 110 3.69 -1.28 -2.25
CA THR A 110 3.42 -1.22 -0.82
C THR A 110 2.52 -2.38 -0.45
N LYS A 111 2.91 -3.14 0.56
CA LYS A 111 2.08 -4.21 1.13
C LYS A 111 1.60 -3.79 2.53
N SER A 112 0.30 -3.87 2.73
CA SER A 112 -0.38 -3.63 4.01
C SER A 112 -1.14 -4.88 4.42
N VAL A 113 -0.75 -5.53 5.52
CA VAL A 113 -1.43 -6.73 6.01
C VAL A 113 -2.71 -6.31 6.73
N LEU A 114 -3.89 -6.64 6.17
CA LEU A 114 -5.19 -6.40 6.81
C LEU A 114 -5.51 -7.51 7.82
N LYS A 115 -5.23 -8.75 7.44
CA LYS A 115 -5.46 -9.92 8.28
C LYS A 115 -4.20 -10.75 8.30
N LYS A 116 -3.61 -10.91 9.48
CA LYS A 116 -2.43 -11.76 9.65
C LYS A 116 -2.82 -13.21 9.37
N GLY A 117 -2.02 -13.89 8.56
CA GLY A 117 -2.15 -15.32 8.35
C GLY A 117 -1.44 -16.11 9.45
N ASP A 118 -1.10 -17.35 9.13
CA ASP A 118 -0.44 -18.29 10.02
C ASP A 118 1.01 -17.90 10.36
N LYS A 119 1.64 -17.01 9.57
CA LYS A 119 3.05 -16.59 9.69
C LYS A 119 4.08 -17.72 9.73
N THR A 120 3.68 -18.95 9.45
CA THR A 120 4.56 -20.12 9.39
C THR A 120 4.75 -20.59 7.95
N ASN A 121 3.66 -20.64 7.18
CA ASN A 121 3.66 -21.08 5.79
C ASN A 121 3.72 -19.88 4.84
N PHE A 122 4.90 -19.63 4.28
CA PHE A 122 5.12 -18.64 3.21
C PHE A 122 5.38 -19.39 1.89
N PRO A 123 4.82 -18.91 0.77
CA PRO A 123 5.02 -19.57 -0.51
C PRO A 123 6.43 -19.32 -1.02
N LYS A 124 7.03 -20.31 -1.70
CA LYS A 124 8.35 -20.18 -2.29
C LYS A 124 8.25 -20.03 -3.80
N LYS A 125 9.34 -19.57 -4.40
CA LYS A 125 9.46 -19.45 -5.86
C LYS A 125 9.19 -20.82 -6.51
N GLY A 126 8.10 -20.91 -7.26
CA GLY A 126 7.63 -22.11 -7.96
C GLY A 126 6.45 -22.84 -7.31
N ASP A 127 6.11 -22.51 -6.06
CA ASP A 127 4.91 -23.03 -5.38
C ASP A 127 3.64 -22.55 -6.06
N THR A 128 2.62 -23.38 -6.02
CA THR A 128 1.28 -23.06 -6.50
C THR A 128 0.50 -22.43 -5.36
N VAL A 129 0.19 -21.14 -5.48
CA VAL A 129 -0.64 -20.42 -4.50
C VAL A 129 -2.07 -20.33 -4.99
N SER A 130 -3.02 -20.54 -4.09
CA SER A 130 -4.44 -20.31 -4.30
C SER A 130 -4.87 -19.08 -3.50
N CYS A 131 -5.33 -18.03 -4.17
CA CYS A 131 -5.76 -16.80 -3.52
C CYS A 131 -7.04 -16.20 -4.11
N TRP A 132 -7.73 -15.44 -3.28
CA TRP A 132 -8.81 -14.54 -3.68
C TRP A 132 -8.24 -13.14 -3.86
N TYR A 133 -8.74 -12.39 -4.83
CA TYR A 133 -8.32 -11.01 -4.97
C TYR A 133 -9.39 -10.10 -5.56
N THR A 134 -9.22 -8.82 -5.27
CA THR A 134 -9.99 -7.72 -5.85
C THR A 134 -9.03 -6.60 -6.23
N GLY A 135 -8.94 -6.30 -7.51
CA GLY A 135 -8.19 -5.19 -8.09
C GLY A 135 -9.07 -3.97 -8.29
N THR A 136 -8.68 -2.87 -7.66
CA THR A 136 -9.28 -1.54 -7.79
C THR A 136 -8.26 -0.52 -8.29
N LEU A 137 -8.75 0.43 -9.07
CA LEU A 137 -8.00 1.63 -9.43
C LEU A 137 -7.95 2.60 -8.23
N GLU A 138 -7.10 3.62 -8.30
CA GLU A 138 -7.03 4.68 -7.28
C GLU A 138 -8.35 5.45 -7.07
N ASP A 139 -9.20 5.45 -8.11
CA ASP A 139 -10.55 6.00 -8.10
C ASP A 139 -11.56 5.10 -7.36
N GLY A 140 -11.16 3.89 -6.94
CA GLY A 140 -12.04 2.90 -6.30
C GLY A 140 -12.80 2.03 -7.31
N THR A 141 -12.71 2.34 -8.60
CA THR A 141 -13.26 1.52 -9.68
C THR A 141 -12.63 0.12 -9.67
N VAL A 142 -13.44 -0.91 -9.44
CA VAL A 142 -13.01 -2.32 -9.52
C VAL A 142 -12.81 -2.67 -10.99
N PHE A 143 -11.57 -2.97 -11.39
CA PHE A 143 -11.26 -3.37 -12.76
C PHE A 143 -11.19 -4.89 -12.92
N ASP A 144 -10.84 -5.62 -11.84
CA ASP A 144 -10.77 -7.07 -11.84
C ASP A 144 -11.09 -7.62 -10.46
N SER A 145 -11.83 -8.71 -10.36
CA SER A 145 -12.12 -9.33 -9.07
C SER A 145 -12.42 -10.80 -9.24
N ASN A 146 -11.72 -11.65 -8.49
CA ASN A 146 -12.03 -13.07 -8.43
C ASN A 146 -12.93 -13.42 -7.22
N ILE A 147 -13.24 -12.47 -6.35
CA ILE A 147 -14.16 -12.70 -5.21
C ILE A 147 -15.60 -12.75 -5.73
N PRO A 148 -16.32 -13.87 -5.55
CA PRO A 148 -17.72 -13.94 -5.96
C PRO A 148 -18.61 -13.12 -5.03
N ALA A 149 -19.58 -12.40 -5.60
CA ALA A 149 -20.46 -11.46 -4.90
C ALA A 149 -21.33 -12.06 -3.77
N THR A 150 -21.40 -13.39 -3.62
CA THR A 150 -22.18 -14.03 -2.54
C THR A 150 -21.42 -15.20 -1.90
N ALA A 151 -21.56 -15.35 -0.58
CA ALA A 151 -20.93 -16.44 0.16
C ALA A 151 -21.36 -17.84 -0.32
N ARG A 152 -22.60 -17.99 -0.82
CA ARG A 152 -23.06 -19.24 -1.46
C ARG A 152 -22.28 -19.57 -2.72
N LYS A 153 -21.93 -18.54 -3.49
CA LYS A 153 -21.13 -18.66 -4.72
C LYS A 153 -19.63 -18.80 -4.39
N LYS A 154 -19.14 -18.28 -3.26
CA LYS A 154 -17.77 -18.55 -2.74
C LYS A 154 -17.50 -20.04 -2.48
N LYS A 155 -18.51 -20.84 -2.12
CA LYS A 155 -18.35 -22.29 -1.97
C LYS A 155 -18.25 -23.06 -3.29
N GLN A 156 -18.73 -22.50 -4.41
CA GLN A 156 -18.65 -23.11 -5.74
C GLN A 156 -17.57 -22.48 -6.62
N ALA A 157 -17.16 -21.26 -6.31
CA ALA A 157 -16.08 -20.57 -6.99
C ALA A 157 -14.74 -21.14 -6.58
N LYS A 158 -13.81 -21.19 -7.54
CA LYS A 158 -12.44 -21.66 -7.29
C LYS A 158 -11.52 -20.45 -7.08
N PRO A 159 -10.65 -20.47 -6.05
CA PRO A 159 -9.63 -19.44 -5.88
C PRO A 159 -8.69 -19.44 -7.09
N LEU A 160 -8.14 -18.26 -7.41
CA LEU A 160 -7.17 -18.13 -8.49
C LEU A 160 -5.91 -18.89 -8.06
N SER A 161 -5.49 -19.85 -8.88
CA SER A 161 -4.34 -20.70 -8.58
C SER A 161 -3.26 -20.50 -9.63
N PHE A 162 -2.05 -20.11 -9.21
CA PHE A 162 -0.91 -19.87 -10.09
C PHE A 162 0.41 -20.11 -9.37
N LYS A 163 1.49 -20.25 -10.15
CA LYS A 163 2.84 -20.40 -9.60
C LYS A 163 3.47 -19.05 -9.30
N VAL A 164 3.80 -18.80 -8.04
CA VAL A 164 4.48 -17.57 -7.60
C VAL A 164 5.98 -17.64 -7.93
N GLY A 165 6.63 -16.50 -8.14
CA GLY A 165 8.07 -16.45 -8.41
C GLY A 165 8.44 -16.79 -9.86
N MET A 166 7.45 -16.99 -10.75
CA MET A 166 7.66 -17.46 -12.12
C MET A 166 7.29 -16.42 -13.18
N GLY A 167 7.00 -15.17 -12.79
CA GLY A 167 6.59 -14.12 -13.72
C GLY A 167 5.26 -14.40 -14.43
N LYS A 168 4.40 -15.23 -13.81
CA LYS A 168 3.03 -15.49 -14.29
C LYS A 168 2.08 -14.34 -13.98
N VAL A 169 2.45 -13.50 -13.02
CA VAL A 169 1.73 -12.31 -12.58
C VAL A 169 2.67 -11.10 -12.63
N ILE A 170 2.11 -9.91 -12.42
CA ILE A 170 2.89 -8.67 -12.37
C ILE A 170 3.95 -8.72 -11.27
N ARG A 171 5.09 -8.04 -11.47
CA ARG A 171 6.24 -8.12 -10.57
C ARG A 171 5.89 -7.77 -9.12
N GLY A 172 5.03 -6.77 -8.92
CA GLY A 172 4.57 -6.40 -7.58
C GLY A 172 3.79 -7.50 -6.87
N TRP A 173 3.04 -8.34 -7.61
CA TRP A 173 2.34 -9.49 -7.04
C TRP A 173 3.31 -10.60 -6.65
N ASP A 174 4.26 -10.90 -7.55
CA ASP A 174 5.23 -11.97 -7.35
C ASP A 174 6.03 -11.74 -6.07
N GLU A 175 6.56 -10.52 -5.87
CA GLU A 175 7.31 -10.14 -4.68
C GLU A 175 6.43 -10.03 -3.43
N ALA A 176 5.23 -9.46 -3.56
CA ALA A 176 4.34 -9.29 -2.42
C ALA A 176 3.85 -10.64 -1.86
N LEU A 177 3.47 -11.57 -2.72
CA LEU A 177 2.91 -12.86 -2.31
C LEU A 177 3.95 -13.75 -1.64
N LEU A 178 5.21 -13.68 -2.05
CA LEU A 178 6.32 -14.37 -1.37
C LEU A 178 6.43 -13.96 0.11
N THR A 179 6.00 -12.75 0.46
CA THR A 179 5.99 -12.27 1.85
C THR A 179 4.69 -12.59 2.60
N MET A 180 3.67 -13.12 1.93
CA MET A 180 2.37 -13.42 2.55
C MET A 180 2.36 -14.81 3.15
N SER A 181 1.72 -14.94 4.31
CA SER A 181 1.51 -16.24 4.94
C SER A 181 0.16 -16.87 4.56
N LYS A 182 0.04 -18.20 4.68
CA LYS A 182 -1.23 -18.89 4.48
C LYS A 182 -2.33 -18.31 5.38
N GLY A 183 -3.49 -18.01 4.81
CA GLY A 183 -4.61 -17.39 5.50
C GLY A 183 -4.48 -15.86 5.66
N GLU A 184 -3.42 -15.24 5.16
CA GLU A 184 -3.19 -13.80 5.25
C GLU A 184 -4.03 -13.05 4.21
N THR A 185 -4.63 -11.94 4.64
CA THR A 185 -5.22 -10.95 3.74
C THR A 185 -4.35 -9.71 3.76
N ALA A 186 -3.85 -9.30 2.60
CA ALA A 186 -3.03 -8.11 2.44
C ALA A 186 -3.54 -7.26 1.29
N ARG A 187 -3.41 -5.95 1.44
CA ARG A 187 -3.62 -4.96 0.39
C ARG A 187 -2.28 -4.61 -0.20
N LEU A 188 -2.18 -4.79 -1.49
CA LEU A 188 -1.01 -4.56 -2.31
C LEU A 188 -1.28 -3.36 -3.19
N GLU A 189 -0.49 -2.32 -3.02
CA GLU A 189 -0.53 -1.14 -3.84
C GLU A 189 0.68 -1.17 -4.76
N ILE A 190 0.47 -1.36 -6.04
CA ILE A 190 1.53 -1.59 -7.00
C ILE A 190 1.57 -0.41 -7.96
N GLU A 191 2.71 0.25 -8.01
CA GLU A 191 2.93 1.33 -8.96
C GLU A 191 2.83 0.80 -10.39
N PRO A 192 2.42 1.64 -11.34
CA PRO A 192 2.29 1.23 -12.74
C PRO A 192 3.56 0.54 -13.25
N GLU A 193 4.75 1.01 -12.86
CA GLU A 193 6.03 0.44 -13.29
C GLU A 193 6.21 -1.05 -12.97
N TRP A 194 5.61 -1.54 -11.89
CA TRP A 194 5.62 -2.96 -11.49
C TRP A 194 4.28 -3.67 -11.77
N ALA A 195 3.38 -3.00 -12.50
CA ALA A 195 2.10 -3.47 -12.99
C ALA A 195 2.02 -3.37 -14.54
N TYR A 196 1.17 -2.50 -15.09
CA TYR A 196 0.93 -2.35 -16.55
C TYR A 196 1.65 -1.15 -17.19
N GLY A 197 2.44 -0.42 -16.40
CA GLY A 197 3.32 0.66 -16.83
C GLY A 197 2.61 1.87 -17.43
N LYS A 198 3.38 2.64 -18.20
CA LYS A 198 2.91 3.79 -18.98
C LYS A 198 1.88 3.43 -20.04
N LYS A 199 1.77 2.14 -20.39
CA LYS A 199 0.81 1.66 -21.39
C LYS A 199 -0.59 1.42 -20.81
N GLY A 200 -0.67 1.14 -19.51
CA GLY A 200 -1.92 0.69 -18.88
C GLY A 200 -2.42 -0.62 -19.49
N GLN A 201 -3.69 -0.93 -19.25
CA GLN A 201 -4.35 -2.10 -19.84
C GLN A 201 -5.75 -1.69 -20.32
N PRO A 202 -5.87 -1.28 -21.60
CA PRO A 202 -7.15 -0.81 -22.14
C PRO A 202 -8.25 -1.88 -22.10
N ASP A 203 -7.88 -3.15 -22.23
CA ASP A 203 -8.81 -4.30 -22.16
C ASP A 203 -9.55 -4.38 -20.82
N SER A 204 -8.84 -4.04 -19.72
CA SER A 204 -9.38 -3.99 -18.37
C SER A 204 -9.74 -2.56 -17.94
N LYS A 205 -9.84 -1.61 -18.88
CA LYS A 205 -10.11 -0.18 -18.64
C LYS A 205 -9.12 0.49 -17.68
N ILE A 206 -7.90 -0.03 -17.60
CA ILE A 206 -6.85 0.51 -16.73
C ILE A 206 -6.12 1.61 -17.51
N PRO A 207 -6.16 2.86 -17.04
CA PRO A 207 -5.51 3.97 -17.73
C PRO A 207 -3.98 3.85 -17.66
N PRO A 208 -3.26 4.55 -18.56
CA PRO A 208 -1.81 4.61 -18.53
C PRO A 208 -1.30 5.21 -17.21
N ASN A 209 -0.21 4.67 -16.67
CA ASN A 209 0.34 5.07 -15.36
C ASN A 209 -0.63 4.93 -14.17
N ALA A 210 -1.66 4.08 -14.29
CA ALA A 210 -2.53 3.78 -13.17
C ALA A 210 -1.80 2.95 -12.12
N LYS A 211 -1.82 3.43 -10.87
CA LYS A 211 -1.50 2.59 -9.72
C LYS A 211 -2.64 1.61 -9.47
N LEU A 212 -2.29 0.36 -9.18
CA LEU A 212 -3.27 -0.68 -8.93
C LEU A 212 -3.27 -1.03 -7.46
N ILE A 213 -4.47 -1.21 -6.93
CA ILE A 213 -4.69 -1.59 -5.56
C ILE A 213 -5.33 -2.95 -5.59
N PHE A 214 -4.65 -3.95 -5.06
CA PHE A 214 -5.16 -5.31 -4.98
C PHE A 214 -5.33 -5.70 -3.52
N GLU A 215 -6.54 -6.07 -3.12
CA GLU A 215 -6.72 -6.82 -1.90
C GLU A 215 -6.60 -8.30 -2.23
N VAL A 216 -5.68 -9.02 -1.58
CA VAL A 216 -5.40 -10.43 -1.83
C VAL A 216 -5.56 -11.21 -0.52
N GLU A 217 -6.29 -12.32 -0.56
CA GLU A 217 -6.44 -13.29 0.52
C GLU A 217 -5.81 -14.62 0.09
N LEU A 218 -4.74 -15.02 0.77
CA LEU A 218 -4.04 -16.27 0.49
C LEU A 218 -4.79 -17.41 1.19
N VAL A 219 -5.35 -18.34 0.40
CA VAL A 219 -6.14 -19.46 0.91
C VAL A 219 -5.26 -20.67 1.19
N SER A 220 -4.46 -21.06 0.21
CA SER A 220 -3.62 -22.26 0.25
C SER A 220 -2.34 -22.07 -0.55
N ILE A 221 -1.34 -22.88 -0.22
CA ILE A 221 -0.03 -22.99 -0.87
C ILE A 221 0.20 -24.49 -1.09
N ASP A 222 0.62 -24.89 -2.28
CA ASP A 222 0.90 -26.27 -2.72
C ASP A 222 2.27 -26.37 -3.42
#